data_AF-A0A831T272-F1
#
_entry.id   AF-A0A831T272-F1
#
_cell.length_a   1.000
_cell.length_b   1.000
_cell.length_c   1.000
_cell.angle_alpha   90.00
_cell.angle_beta   90.00
_cell.angle_gamma   90.00
#
_symmetry.space_group_name_H-M   'P 1'
#
loop_
_entity.id
_entity.type
_entity.pdbx_description
1 polymer ?
#
loop_
_entity_poly.entity_id
_entity_poly.type
_entity_poly.pdbx_seq_one_letter_code
_entity_poly.pdbx_strand_id
1 'polypeptide(L)'
;MGIHDINRLLKSNRLLFEIRRDRALRQRFLNDMETVMDEYGLTEEEKDVWRNRDIKRLAELGVHPYMIPQFSRLFYGSAYNHNNSEAAEQYRRAIVEQAIR
;
A
#
# COMPACT_ATOMS: atom_id res chain seq x y z
N MET A 1 -7.04 -7.41 11.99
CA MET A 1 -6.17 -7.39 10.80
C MET A 1 -5.23 -8.59 10.87
N GLY A 2 -5.61 -9.67 10.18
CA GLY A 2 -4.85 -10.90 10.10
C GLY A 2 -5.17 -11.63 8.80
N ILE A 3 -4.58 -12.80 8.60
CA ILE A 3 -4.79 -13.58 7.36
C ILE A 3 -6.25 -13.94 7.09
N HIS A 4 -7.08 -13.93 8.14
CA HIS A 4 -8.52 -14.20 8.08
C HIS A 4 -9.35 -13.00 7.59
N ASP A 5 -8.82 -11.78 7.65
CA ASP A 5 -9.52 -10.54 7.30
C ASP A 5 -9.25 -10.11 5.84
N ILE A 6 -8.61 -10.96 5.04
CA ILE A 6 -8.17 -10.61 3.70
C ILE A 6 -9.36 -10.59 2.74
N ASN A 7 -9.59 -9.44 2.12
CA ASN A 7 -10.43 -9.32 0.95
C ASN A 7 -9.63 -9.75 -0.29
N ARG A 8 -9.78 -11.00 -0.71
CA ARG A 8 -9.08 -11.56 -1.88
C ARG A 8 -9.45 -10.90 -3.21
N LEU A 9 -10.57 -10.17 -3.26
CA LEU A 9 -11.05 -9.49 -4.46
C LEU A 9 -10.54 -8.04 -4.57
N LEU A 10 -9.95 -7.50 -3.50
CA LEU A 10 -9.40 -6.14 -3.46
C LEU A 10 -8.29 -6.00 -4.52
N LYS A 11 -8.47 -5.08 -5.48
CA LYS A 11 -7.58 -4.93 -6.64
C LYS A 11 -6.21 -4.40 -6.25
N SER A 12 -6.16 -3.64 -5.16
CA SER A 12 -4.93 -3.14 -4.54
C SER A 12 -3.95 -4.26 -4.17
N ASN A 13 -4.43 -5.48 -3.86
CA ASN A 13 -3.54 -6.62 -3.63
C ASN A 13 -2.71 -6.96 -4.88
N ARG A 14 -3.37 -7.00 -6.05
CA ARG A 14 -2.72 -7.31 -7.32
C ARG A 14 -1.78 -6.19 -7.74
N LEU A 15 -2.23 -4.94 -7.68
CA LEU A 15 -1.41 -3.77 -8.01
C LEU A 15 -0.15 -3.71 -7.15
N LEU A 16 -0.25 -3.85 -5.82
CA LEU A 16 0.91 -3.87 -4.92
C LEU A 16 1.87 -5.00 -5.21
N PHE A 17 1.34 -6.19 -5.53
CA PHE A 17 2.17 -7.34 -5.82
C PHE A 17 2.97 -7.17 -7.12
N GLU A 18 2.38 -6.54 -8.14
CA GLU A 18 3.02 -6.34 -9.46
C GLU A 18 3.98 -5.13 -9.43
N ILE A 19 3.58 -3.99 -8.86
CA ILE A 19 4.38 -2.76 -8.86
C ILE A 19 5.71 -2.90 -8.10
N ARG A 20 5.76 -3.75 -7.06
CA ARG A 20 6.99 -3.97 -6.27
C ARG A 20 8.05 -4.78 -7.03
N ARG A 21 7.69 -5.47 -8.11
CA ARG A 21 8.58 -6.36 -8.89
C ARG A 21 8.87 -5.84 -10.29
N ASP A 22 8.01 -4.96 -10.81
CA ASP A 22 8.17 -4.37 -12.13
C ASP A 22 8.57 -2.89 -12.01
N ARG A 23 9.82 -2.61 -12.37
CA ARG A 23 10.38 -1.26 -12.33
C ARG A 23 9.71 -0.33 -13.35
N ALA A 24 9.32 -0.84 -14.52
CA ALA A 24 8.66 -0.05 -15.56
C ALA A 24 7.24 0.33 -15.11
N LEU A 25 6.49 -0.62 -14.56
CA LEU A 25 5.19 -0.35 -13.95
C LEU A 25 5.31 0.66 -12.79
N ARG A 26 6.30 0.49 -11.91
CA ARG A 26 6.56 1.45 -10.83
C ARG A 26 6.83 2.86 -11.36
N GLN A 27 7.64 3.00 -12.40
CA GLN A 27 7.91 4.30 -13.00
C GLN A 27 6.65 4.90 -13.63
N ARG A 28 5.85 4.09 -14.33
CA ARG A 28 4.57 4.53 -14.92
C ARG A 28 3.62 5.01 -13.84
N PHE A 29 3.44 4.24 -12.77
CA PHE A 29 2.60 4.58 -11.63
C PHE A 29 3.04 5.89 -10.95
N LEU A 30 4.35 6.11 -10.77
CA LEU A 30 4.84 7.36 -10.18
C LEU A 30 4.61 8.59 -11.08
N ASN A 31 4.53 8.39 -12.39
CA ASN A 31 4.27 9.46 -13.34
C ASN A 31 2.77 9.71 -13.55
N ASP A 32 1.95 8.65 -13.54
CA ASP A 32 0.52 8.68 -13.80
C ASP A 32 -0.20 7.60 -12.98
N MET A 33 -0.43 7.92 -11.71
CA MET A 33 -1.04 7.01 -10.75
C MET A 33 -2.50 6.72 -11.10
N GLU A 34 -3.27 7.73 -11.52
CA GLU A 34 -4.70 7.61 -11.80
C GLU A 34 -4.99 6.61 -12.93
N THR A 35 -4.32 6.76 -14.08
CA THR A 35 -4.49 5.84 -15.21
C THR A 35 -4.14 4.40 -14.82
N VAL A 36 -3.07 4.20 -14.03
CA VAL A 36 -2.71 2.85 -13.56
C VAL A 36 -3.77 2.28 -12.62
N MET A 37 -4.34 3.08 -11.73
CA MET A 37 -5.42 2.62 -10.85
C MET A 37 -6.68 2.24 -11.64
N ASP A 38 -7.02 3.02 -12.69
CA ASP A 38 -8.13 2.74 -13.59
C ASP A 38 -7.92 1.43 -14.37
N GLU A 39 -6.73 1.19 -14.91
CA GLU A 39 -6.37 -0.03 -15.64
C GLU A 39 -6.50 -1.30 -14.78
N TYR A 40 -6.21 -1.20 -13.48
CA TYR A 40 -6.38 -2.31 -12.53
C TYR A 40 -7.82 -2.44 -12.01
N GLY A 41 -8.70 -1.49 -12.35
CA GLY A 41 -10.10 -1.48 -11.95
C GLY A 41 -10.29 -1.25 -10.46
N LEU A 42 -9.44 -0.42 -9.84
CA LEU A 42 -9.62 -0.02 -8.45
C LEU A 42 -10.94 0.73 -8.28
N THR A 43 -11.63 0.47 -7.17
CA THR A 43 -12.80 1.28 -6.79
C THR A 43 -12.36 2.69 -6.39
N GLU A 44 -13.27 3.67 -6.39
CA GLU A 44 -12.94 5.02 -5.89
C GLU A 44 -12.47 5.01 -4.44
N GLU A 45 -13.00 4.11 -3.62
CA GLU A 45 -12.54 3.92 -2.24
C GLU A 45 -11.09 3.41 -2.19
N GLU A 46 -10.71 2.48 -3.04
CA GLU A 46 -9.31 2.07 -3.16
C GLU A 46 -8.46 3.25 -3.65
N LYS A 47 -8.88 3.96 -4.70
CA LYS A 47 -8.11 5.11 -5.24
C LYS A 47 -7.86 6.19 -4.20
N ASP A 48 -8.86 6.52 -3.39
CA ASP A 48 -8.71 7.50 -2.31
C ASP A 48 -7.61 7.10 -1.32
N VAL A 49 -7.53 5.81 -0.97
CA VAL A 49 -6.45 5.26 -0.14
C VAL A 49 -5.07 5.47 -0.78
N TRP A 50 -4.93 5.26 -2.09
CA TRP A 50 -3.66 5.47 -2.80
C TRP A 50 -3.27 6.94 -2.88
N ARG A 51 -4.23 7.83 -3.17
CA ARG A 51 -4.03 9.29 -3.22
C ARG A 51 -3.55 9.83 -1.86
N ASN A 52 -4.22 9.40 -0.79
CA ASN A 52 -3.95 9.85 0.56
C ASN A 52 -2.84 9.06 1.27
N ARG A 53 -2.34 7.98 0.64
CA ARG A 53 -1.35 7.05 1.21
C ARG A 53 -1.83 6.49 2.55
N ASP A 54 -3.13 6.21 2.66
CA ASP A 54 -3.77 5.84 3.91
C ASP A 54 -3.54 4.35 4.23
N ILE A 55 -2.40 4.08 4.88
CA ILE A 55 -1.96 2.74 5.28
C ILE A 55 -3.03 2.05 6.16
N LYS A 56 -3.69 2.80 7.04
CA LYS A 56 -4.69 2.26 7.96
C LYS A 56 -5.94 1.88 7.20
N ARG A 57 -6.46 2.77 6.35
CA ARG A 57 -7.64 2.47 5.55
C ARG A 57 -7.38 1.30 4.61
N LEU A 58 -6.20 1.21 3.99
CA LEU A 58 -5.81 0.06 3.17
C LEU A 58 -5.91 -1.28 3.94
N ALA A 59 -5.47 -1.28 5.20
CA ALA A 59 -5.58 -2.43 6.08
C ALA A 59 -7.04 -2.78 6.42
N GLU A 60 -7.87 -1.78 6.70
CA GLU A 60 -9.30 -1.94 6.96
C GLU A 60 -10.08 -2.46 5.74
N LEU A 61 -9.66 -2.11 4.52
CA LEU A 61 -10.21 -2.65 3.27
C LEU A 61 -9.86 -4.13 3.02
N GLY A 62 -8.99 -4.72 3.86
CA GLY A 62 -8.62 -6.12 3.81
C GLY A 62 -7.47 -6.43 2.83
N VAL A 63 -6.52 -5.50 2.64
CA VAL A 63 -5.28 -5.81 1.93
C VAL A 63 -4.54 -6.94 2.66
N HIS A 64 -3.80 -7.77 1.92
CA HIS A 64 -2.98 -8.82 2.51
C HIS A 64 -1.93 -8.19 3.45
N PRO A 65 -1.77 -8.64 4.72
CA PRO A 65 -0.87 -8.00 5.70
C PRO A 65 0.58 -7.83 5.23
N TYR A 66 1.12 -8.83 4.53
CA TYR A 66 2.47 -8.74 3.91
C TYR A 66 2.64 -7.58 2.91
N MET A 67 1.56 -7.08 2.30
CA MET A 67 1.61 -5.96 1.35
C MET A 67 1.66 -4.60 2.06
N ILE A 68 1.28 -4.49 3.33
CA ILE A 68 1.20 -3.19 4.03
C ILE A 68 2.59 -2.52 4.15
N PRO A 69 3.66 -3.22 4.57
CA PRO A 69 5.01 -2.65 4.52
C PRO A 69 5.47 -2.31 3.11
N GLN A 70 4.97 -3.01 2.08
CA GLN A 70 5.34 -2.74 0.68
C GLN A 70 4.68 -1.47 0.16
N PHE A 71 3.43 -1.24 0.53
CA PHE A 71 2.73 0.02 0.24
C PHE A 71 3.46 1.21 0.89
N SER A 72 3.86 1.10 2.15
CA SER A 72 4.68 2.15 2.80
C SER A 72 5.98 2.42 2.02
N ARG A 73 6.76 1.37 1.70
CA ARG A 73 8.02 1.49 0.96
C ARG A 73 7.87 2.07 -0.44
N LEU A 74 6.71 1.92 -1.07
CA LEU A 74 6.47 2.47 -2.40
C LEU A 74 6.61 3.99 -2.40
N PHE A 75 6.11 4.65 -1.34
CA PHE A 75 6.07 6.10 -1.20
C PHE A 75 7.22 6.68 -0.38
N TYR A 76 7.66 5.99 0.68
CA TYR A 76 8.68 6.50 1.62
C TYR A 76 10.07 5.88 1.39
N GLY A 77 10.22 5.16 0.28
CA GLY A 77 11.49 4.58 -0.14
C GLY A 77 11.77 3.18 0.41
N SER A 78 12.68 2.50 -0.28
CA SER A 78 13.13 1.14 0.04
C SER A 78 14.63 1.05 0.36
N ALA A 79 15.35 2.18 0.27
CA ALA A 79 16.78 2.24 0.59
C ALA A 79 16.98 2.05 2.11
N TYR A 80 18.02 1.31 2.48
CA TYR A 80 18.37 1.04 3.88
C TYR A 80 17.19 0.50 4.70
N ASN A 81 16.59 -0.62 4.25
CA ASN A 81 15.44 -1.27 4.88
C ASN A 81 15.77 -1.88 6.26
N HIS A 82 15.88 -1.03 7.28
CA HIS A 82 15.98 -1.37 8.70
C HIS A 82 14.78 -0.78 9.46
N ASN A 83 14.64 -1.18 10.73
CA ASN A 83 13.48 -0.81 11.58
C ASN A 83 13.34 0.69 11.86
N ASN A 84 14.34 1.50 11.51
CA ASN A 84 14.35 2.96 11.71
C ASN A 84 14.27 3.73 10.37
N SER A 85 13.96 3.05 9.27
CA SER A 85 13.75 3.71 7.98
C SER A 85 12.44 4.52 8.00
N GLU A 86 12.34 5.55 7.14
CA GLU A 86 11.13 6.37 7.04
C GLU A 86 9.89 5.51 6.75
N ALA A 87 10.00 4.53 5.85
CA ALA A 87 8.91 3.60 5.56
C ALA A 87 8.49 2.76 6.78
N ALA A 88 9.44 2.33 7.62
CA ALA A 88 9.13 1.60 8.85
C ALA A 88 8.44 2.51 9.88
N GLU A 89 8.86 3.76 9.99
CA GLU A 89 8.28 4.75 10.89
C GLU A 89 6.84 5.10 10.51
N GLN A 90 6.55 5.34 9.23
CA GLN A 90 5.20 5.66 8.76
C GLN A 90 4.24 4.47 8.97
N TYR A 91 4.71 3.24 8.72
CA TYR A 91 3.95 2.04 9.02
C TYR A 91 3.63 1.93 10.53
N ARG A 92 4.62 2.15 11.39
CA ARG A 92 4.47 2.08 12.85
C ARG A 92 3.47 3.11 13.37
N ARG A 93 3.55 4.35 12.90
CA ARG A 93 2.60 5.42 13.25
C ARG A 93 1.17 5.09 12.84
N ALA A 94 0.98 4.64 11.60
CA ALA A 94 -0.34 4.36 11.06
C ALA A 94 -1.02 3.14 11.73
N ILE A 95 -0.26 2.10 12.04
CA ILE A 95 -0.83 0.81 12.47
C ILE A 95 -0.68 0.56 13.98
N VAL A 96 0.49 0.87 14.57
CA VAL A 96 0.78 0.52 15.97
C VAL A 96 0.32 1.61 16.93
N GLU A 97 0.69 2.86 16.66
CA GLU A 97 0.37 3.96 17.59
C GLU A 97 -1.12 4.33 17.59
N GLN A 98 -1.77 4.26 16.43
CA GLN A 98 -3.22 4.52 16.34
C GLN A 98 -4.09 3.38 16.88
N ALA A 99 -3.53 2.18 17.11
CA ALA A 99 -4.25 1.06 17.72
C ALA A 99 -4.26 1.09 19.26
N ILE A 100 -3.47 1.99 19.87
CA ILE A 100 -3.34 2.15 21.33
C ILE A 100 -4.23 3.29 21.87
N ARG A 101 -4.90 4.04 20.98
CA ARG A 101 -5.93 5.02 21.33
C ARG A 101 -7.32 4.43 21.15
#